data_AF-A0A920R1G9-F1
#
_entry.id   AF-A0A920R1G9-F1
#
_cell.length_a   1.000
_cell.length_b   1.000
_cell.length_c   1.000
_cell.angle_alpha   90.00
_cell.angle_beta   90.00
_cell.angle_gamma   90.00
#
_symmetry.space_group_name_H-M   'P 1'
#
loop_
_entity.id
_entity.type
_entity.pdbx_description
1 polymer ?
#
loop_
_entity_poly.entity_id
_entity_poly.type
_entity_poly.pdbx_seq_one_letter_code
_entity_poly.pdbx_strand_id
1 'polypeptide(L)'
;MDLVPGANDIWYGFFQQKDIEVRFYDSHASALEFGVEPAEEVIAKKAGQRDFLIPVVNLYPAYAVVGNTVMLCERQLSTCEALIESLN
;
A
#
# COMPACT_ATOMS: atom_id res chain seq x y z
N MET A 1 5.30 1.07 19.11
CA MET A 1 6.01 1.12 17.83
C MET A 1 4.96 1.47 16.80
N ASP A 2 5.11 2.64 16.18
CA ASP A 2 4.19 3.07 15.12
C ASP A 2 4.49 2.24 13.86
N LEU A 3 3.48 1.55 13.33
CA LEU A 3 3.64 0.66 12.17
C LEU A 3 3.74 1.46 10.86
N VAL A 4 3.25 2.70 10.87
CA VAL A 4 3.24 3.59 9.71
C VAL A 4 3.63 5.00 10.18
N PRO A 5 4.92 5.22 10.52
CA PRO A 5 5.38 6.47 11.11
C PRO A 5 5.08 7.66 10.20
N GLY A 6 4.70 8.79 10.80
CA GLY A 6 4.49 10.04 10.08
C GLY A 6 3.27 10.06 9.15
N ALA A 7 2.45 9.01 9.14
CA ALA A 7 1.17 9.03 8.44
C ALA A 7 0.16 9.89 9.20
N ASN A 8 -0.45 10.83 8.49
CA ASN A 8 -1.53 11.68 8.98
C ASN A 8 -2.86 10.94 8.99
N ASP A 9 -3.07 10.06 7.99
CA ASP A 9 -4.28 9.28 7.84
C ASP A 9 -4.02 8.03 6.99
N ILE A 10 -4.83 6.99 7.18
CA ILE A 10 -4.73 5.71 6.47
C ILE A 10 -6.13 5.28 6.04
N TRP A 11 -6.35 5.22 4.73
CA TRP A 11 -7.63 4.91 4.12
C TRP A 11 -7.58 3.53 3.49
N TYR A 12 -8.52 2.68 3.89
CA TYR A 12 -8.77 1.38 3.26
C TYR A 12 -9.94 1.51 2.30
N GLY A 13 -9.67 1.32 1.02
CA GLY A 13 -10.64 1.50 -0.06
C GLY A 13 -10.74 0.29 -0.97
N PHE A 14 -11.75 0.34 -1.82
CA PHE A 14 -12.00 -0.68 -2.83
C PHE A 14 -12.25 -0.01 -4.18
N PHE A 15 -11.47 -0.38 -5.20
CA PHE A 15 -11.55 0.18 -6.54
C PHE A 15 -11.45 -0.95 -7.56
N GLN A 16 -12.37 -0.98 -8.54
CA GLN A 16 -12.40 -2.02 -9.60
C GLN A 16 -12.27 -3.46 -9.08
N GLN A 17 -12.98 -3.77 -8.00
CA GLN A 17 -12.94 -5.08 -7.37
C GLN A 17 -11.58 -5.44 -6.75
N LYS A 18 -10.78 -4.44 -6.41
CA LYS A 18 -9.45 -4.58 -5.81
C LYS A 18 -9.32 -3.73 -4.55
N ASP A 19 -8.66 -4.27 -3.53
CA ASP A 19 -8.33 -3.53 -2.31
C ASP A 19 -7.20 -2.53 -2.57
N ILE A 20 -7.29 -1.35 -1.95
CA ILE A 20 -6.24 -0.32 -1.97
C ILE A 20 -6.13 0.27 -0.57
N GLU A 21 -4.91 0.37 -0.05
CA GLU A 21 -4.59 1.15 1.14
C GLU A 21 -3.89 2.45 0.71
N VAL A 22 -4.37 3.60 1.15
CA VAL A 22 -3.76 4.91 0.87
C VAL A 22 -3.32 5.53 2.19
N ARG A 23 -2.02 5.81 2.31
CA ARG A 23 -1.40 6.45 3.46
C ARG A 23 -1.07 7.89 3.09
N PHE A 24 -1.53 8.85 3.89
CA PHE A 24 -1.30 10.27 3.66
C PHE A 24 -0.19 10.79 4.56
N TYR A 25 0.70 11.60 4.00
CA TYR A 25 1.81 12.25 4.70
C TYR A 25 1.73 13.77 4.52
N ASP A 26 2.50 14.52 5.30
CA ASP A 26 2.51 15.99 5.21
C ASP A 26 3.00 16.51 3.86
N SER A 27 3.91 15.78 3.23
CA SER A 27 4.53 16.17 1.96
C SER A 27 5.02 14.96 1.18
N HIS A 28 5.41 15.18 -0.08
CA HIS A 28 6.08 14.16 -0.88
C HIS A 28 7.40 13.69 -0.23
N ALA A 29 8.18 14.62 0.34
CA ALA A 29 9.41 14.29 1.04
C ALA A 29 9.15 13.38 2.26
N SER A 30 8.10 13.69 3.04
CA SER A 30 7.66 12.87 4.18
C SER A 30 7.18 11.49 3.76
N ALA A 31 6.47 11.38 2.63
CA ALA A 31 6.05 10.08 2.08
C ALA A 31 7.25 9.20 1.69
N LEU A 32 8.30 9.81 1.12
CA LEU A 32 9.55 9.10 0.81
C LEU A 32 10.32 8.72 2.07
N GLU A 33 10.46 9.64 3.03
CA GLU A 33 11.25 9.45 4.25
C GLU A 33 10.62 8.43 5.18
N PHE A 34 9.30 8.49 5.40
CA PHE A 34 8.63 7.68 6.42
C PHE A 34 7.74 6.57 5.85
N GLY A 35 7.31 6.66 4.59
CA GLY A 35 6.33 5.75 4.02
C GLY A 35 6.89 4.60 3.19
N VAL A 36 8.08 4.76 2.62
CA VAL A 36 8.70 3.75 1.74
C VAL A 36 9.10 2.50 2.51
N GLU A 37 9.87 2.64 3.60
CA GLU A 37 10.33 1.47 4.38
C GLU A 37 9.14 0.62 4.91
N PRO A 38 8.09 1.20 5.52
CA PRO A 38 6.91 0.42 5.89
C PRO A 38 6.15 -0.21 4.72
N ALA A 39 6.18 0.38 3.52
CA ALA A 39 5.57 -0.21 2.34
C ALA A 39 6.40 -1.39 1.80
N GLU A 40 7.73 -1.24 1.77
CA GLU A 40 8.68 -2.32 1.46
C GLU A 40 8.48 -3.52 2.41
N GLU A 41 8.30 -3.28 3.72
CA GLU A 41 8.00 -4.34 4.68
C GLU A 41 6.69 -5.07 4.37
N VAL A 42 5.65 -4.37 3.88
CA VAL A 42 4.38 -5.01 3.52
C VAL A 42 4.55 -5.86 2.27
N ILE A 43 5.17 -5.34 1.21
CA ILE A 43 5.33 -6.10 -0.03
C ILE A 43 6.32 -7.27 0.13
N ALA A 44 7.29 -7.15 1.04
CA ALA A 44 8.25 -8.20 1.38
C ALA A 44 7.61 -9.36 2.17
N LYS A 45 6.40 -9.20 2.72
CA LYS A 45 5.68 -10.29 3.40
C LYS A 45 5.38 -11.38 2.38
N LYS A 46 6.17 -12.45 2.43
CA LYS A 46 5.86 -13.67 1.70
C LYS A 46 4.58 -14.26 2.25
N ALA A 47 3.75 -14.77 1.35
CA ALA A 47 2.65 -15.68 1.67
C ALA A 47 3.11 -16.70 2.70
N GLY A 48 2.70 -16.56 3.96
CA GLY A 48 3.09 -17.48 5.03
C GLY A 48 2.10 -18.63 5.09
N GLN A 49 2.52 -19.87 4.93
CA GLN A 49 1.71 -21.00 5.38
C GLN A 49 1.60 -20.96 6.90
N ARG A 50 0.62 -20.24 7.44
CA ARG A 50 0.15 -20.49 8.81
C ARG A 50 -0.68 -21.78 8.87
N ASP A 51 -1.28 -22.15 7.74
CA ASP A 51 -2.10 -23.34 7.54
C ASP A 51 -1.94 -23.81 6.07
N PHE A 52 -1.78 -25.11 5.83
CA PHE A 52 -1.76 -25.67 4.46
C PHE A 52 -3.12 -25.53 3.75
N LEU A 53 -4.20 -25.35 4.53
CA LEU A 53 -5.56 -25.21 4.03
C LEU A 53 -5.97 -23.76 3.75
N ILE A 54 -5.20 -22.77 4.24
CA ILE A 54 -5.51 -21.35 4.09
C ILE A 54 -4.32 -20.66 3.41
N PRO A 55 -4.38 -20.41 2.08
CA PRO A 55 -3.35 -19.64 1.42
C PRO A 55 -3.34 -18.22 1.99
N VAL A 56 -2.30 -17.86 2.74
CA VAL A 56 -2.05 -16.45 3.08
C VAL A 56 -1.54 -15.81 1.81
N VAL A 57 -2.41 -15.19 1.04
CA VAL A 57 -2.00 -14.40 -0.13
C VAL A 57 -1.41 -13.10 0.39
N ASN A 58 -0.22 -12.69 -0.12
CA ASN A 58 0.22 -11.32 0.12
C ASN A 58 -0.77 -10.39 -0.60
N LEU A 59 -1.61 -9.70 0.18
CA LEU A 59 -2.69 -8.88 -0.34
C LEU A 59 -2.14 -7.74 -1.21
N TYR A 60 -0.99 -7.20 -0.82
CA TYR A 60 -0.34 -6.06 -1.48
C TYR A 60 1.09 -6.44 -1.90
N PRO A 61 1.30 -6.96 -3.11
CA PRO A 61 2.64 -7.26 -3.61
C PRO A 61 3.36 -6.04 -4.23
N ALA A 62 2.69 -4.89 -4.32
CA ALA A 62 3.25 -3.67 -4.91
C ALA A 62 2.77 -2.42 -4.16
N TYR A 63 3.51 -1.32 -4.28
CA TYR A 63 3.12 0.00 -3.82
C TYR A 63 3.51 1.08 -4.83
N ALA A 64 2.89 2.26 -4.72
CA ALA A 64 3.21 3.46 -5.47
C ALA A 64 3.32 4.67 -4.54
N VAL A 65 4.19 5.64 -4.86
CA VAL A 65 4.26 6.94 -4.18
C VAL A 65 3.71 8.00 -5.13
N VAL A 66 2.66 8.71 -4.73
CA VAL A 66 1.94 9.69 -5.57
C VAL A 66 1.66 10.95 -4.77
N GLY A 67 2.30 12.06 -5.13
CA GLY A 67 2.21 13.29 -4.33
C GLY A 67 2.67 13.04 -2.89
N ASN A 68 1.84 13.38 -1.92
CA ASN A 68 2.09 13.14 -0.49
C ASN A 68 1.54 11.78 0.00
N THR A 69 1.26 10.83 -0.89
CA THR A 69 0.65 9.55 -0.53
C THR A 69 1.53 8.35 -0.86
N VAL A 70 1.38 7.29 -0.08
CA VAL A 70 1.87 5.94 -0.40
C VAL A 70 0.67 5.02 -0.53
N MET A 71 0.53 4.38 -1.68
CA MET A 71 -0.59 3.51 -2.02
C MET A 71 -0.12 2.06 -2.08
N LEU A 72 -0.75 1.15 -1.33
CA LEU A 72 -0.55 -0.29 -1.48
C LEU A 72 -1.54 -0.87 -2.48
N CYS A 73 -1.04 -1.62 -3.46
CA CYS A 73 -1.79 -2.06 -4.63
C CYS A 73 -2.09 -3.55 -4.55
N GLU A 74 -3.37 -3.95 -4.58
CA GLU A 74 -3.69 -5.38 -4.61
C GLU A 74 -3.22 -6.02 -5.92
N ARG A 75 -2.57 -7.18 -5.81
CA ARG A 75 -2.04 -8.04 -6.89
C ARG A 75 -0.93 -7.46 -7.75
N GLN A 76 -1.01 -6.21 -8.18
CA GLN A 76 -0.05 -5.60 -9.11
C GLN A 76 -0.09 -4.07 -9.06
N LEU A 77 1.00 -3.44 -9.49
CA LEU A 77 1.15 -1.98 -9.53
C LEU A 77 0.05 -1.29 -10.34
N SER A 78 -0.41 -1.92 -11.43
CA SER A 78 -1.43 -1.31 -12.30
C SER A 78 -2.79 -1.08 -11.62
N THR A 79 -3.05 -1.74 -10.48
CA THR A 79 -4.21 -1.44 -9.64
C THR A 79 -4.15 0.01 -9.13
N CYS A 80 -2.98 0.47 -8.68
CA CYS A 80 -2.78 1.85 -8.27
C CYS A 80 -2.75 2.80 -9.47
N GLU A 81 -2.09 2.43 -10.58
CA GLU A 81 -2.05 3.24 -11.81
C GLU A 81 -3.47 3.56 -12.31
N ALA A 82 -4.36 2.56 -12.37
CA ALA A 82 -5.74 2.75 -12.78
C ALA A 82 -6.54 3.70 -11.85
N LEU A 83 -6.27 3.66 -10.54
CA LEU A 83 -6.89 4.60 -9.60
C LEU A 83 -6.35 6.02 -9.82
N ILE A 84 -5.03 6.18 -9.95
CA ILE A 84 -4.39 7.48 -10.20
C ILE A 84 -4.94 8.13 -11.47
N GLU A 85 -5.07 7.36 -12.55
CA GLU A 85 -5.63 7.84 -13.81
C GLU A 85 -7.08 8.31 -13.66
N SER A 86 -7.88 7.68 -12.79
CA SER A 86 -9.29 8.04 -12.58
C SER A 86 -9.51 9.28 -11.69
N LEU A 87 -8.47 9.74 -10.99
CA LEU A 87 -8.50 10.92 -10.11
C LEU A 87 -8.08 12.21 -10.83
N ASN A 88 -7.64 12.12 -12.08
CA ASN A 88 -7.30 13.24 -12.97
C ASN A 88 -8.48 13.63 -13.86
#